data_AF-A0A520RFC5-F1
#
_entry.id   AF-A0A520RFC5-F1
#
_cell.length_a   1.000
_cell.length_b   1.000
_cell.length_c   1.000
_cell.angle_alpha   90.00
_cell.angle_beta   90.00
_cell.angle_gamma   90.00
#
_symmetry.space_group_name_H-M   'P 1'
#
loop_
_entity.id
_entity.type
_entity.pdbx_description
1 polymer ?
#
loop_
_entity_poly.entity_id
_entity_poly.type
_entity_poly.pdbx_seq_one_letter_code
_entity_poly.pdbx_strand_id
1 'polypeptide(L)'
;MRISRQQKLWTAWGGCALLIAMLAIAYFSGHIQFMNPANALRSQAEPDRFDGLIYIANKGTEGRRWQYLVIQTLSNDPSPDIREMAVITLRELGKDAESMKCLRKCLATEKEAIVKEAIKDLLWQWQP
;
A
#
# COMPACT_ATOMS: atom_id res chain seq x y z
N MET A 1 -31.05 -20.65 39.38
CA MET A 1 -29.70 -21.09 38.98
C MET A 1 -28.80 -19.87 38.96
N ARG A 2 -27.87 -19.73 39.93
CA ARG A 2 -27.08 -18.49 40.15
C ARG A 2 -25.72 -18.66 39.47
N ILE A 3 -25.55 -18.08 38.28
CA ILE A 3 -24.29 -18.13 37.52
C ILE A 3 -23.21 -17.40 38.33
N SER A 4 -22.09 -18.08 38.61
CA SER A 4 -21.01 -17.54 39.44
C SER A 4 -20.21 -16.47 38.68
N ARG A 5 -19.61 -15.51 39.40
CA ARG A 5 -18.78 -14.44 38.79
C ARG A 5 -17.65 -14.98 37.92
N GLN A 6 -17.14 -16.18 38.24
CA GLN A 6 -16.12 -16.89 37.47
C GLN A 6 -16.62 -17.27 36.07
N GLN A 7 -17.84 -17.78 35.92
CA GLN A 7 -18.41 -18.16 34.62
C GLN A 7 -18.62 -16.96 33.68
N LYS A 8 -18.93 -15.77 34.21
CA LYS A 8 -19.06 -14.54 33.40
C LYS A 8 -17.71 -14.06 32.82
N LEU A 9 -16.62 -14.30 33.52
CA LEU A 9 -15.27 -13.95 33.09
C LEU A 9 -14.79 -14.83 31.92
N TRP A 10 -15.06 -16.14 31.96
CA TRP A 10 -14.71 -17.05 30.86
C TRP A 10 -15.46 -16.74 29.55
N THR A 11 -16.74 -16.39 29.63
CA THR A 11 -17.54 -16.02 28.43
C THR A 11 -17.12 -14.67 27.83
N ALA A 12 -16.66 -13.73 28.67
CA ALA A 12 -16.23 -12.41 28.19
C ALA A 12 -14.88 -12.46 27.46
N TRP A 13 -13.95 -13.33 27.88
CA TRP A 13 -12.63 -13.46 27.27
C TRP A 13 -12.64 -14.34 26.00
N GLY A 14 -13.46 -15.40 25.97
CA GLY A 14 -13.60 -16.25 24.79
C GLY A 14 -14.23 -15.56 23.58
N GLY A 15 -15.15 -14.61 23.81
CA GLY A 15 -15.80 -13.85 22.73
C GLY A 15 -14.87 -12.91 21.97
N CYS A 16 -13.94 -12.24 22.67
CA CYS A 16 -12.99 -11.32 22.04
C CYS A 16 -11.95 -12.05 21.17
N ALA A 17 -11.48 -13.23 21.59
CA ALA A 17 -10.52 -14.01 20.81
C ALA A 17 -11.11 -14.50 19.48
N LEU A 18 -12.38 -14.95 19.50
CA LEU A 18 -13.09 -15.35 18.29
C LEU A 18 -13.34 -14.16 17.35
N LEU A 19 -13.69 -12.99 17.91
CA LEU A 19 -13.84 -11.77 17.12
C LEU A 19 -12.53 -11.37 16.44
N ILE A 20 -11.41 -11.34 17.18
CA ILE A 20 -10.09 -11.01 16.62
C ILE A 20 -9.68 -12.03 15.54
N ALA A 21 -9.91 -13.32 15.77
CA ALA A 21 -9.64 -14.35 14.77
C ALA A 21 -10.49 -14.18 13.50
N MET A 22 -11.78 -13.85 13.63
CA MET A 22 -12.66 -13.58 12.48
C MET A 22 -12.23 -12.32 11.72
N LEU A 23 -11.86 -11.25 12.43
CA LEU A 23 -11.34 -10.03 11.80
C LEU A 23 -10.00 -10.29 11.11
N ALA A 24 -9.11 -11.08 11.71
CA ALA A 24 -7.86 -11.49 11.10
C ALA A 24 -8.11 -12.31 9.83
N ILE A 25 -8.98 -13.32 9.89
CA ILE A 25 -9.35 -14.13 8.72
C ILE A 25 -9.94 -13.25 7.63
N ALA A 26 -10.89 -12.37 7.95
CA ALA A 26 -11.50 -11.46 6.99
C ALA A 26 -10.51 -10.45 6.41
N TYR A 27 -9.48 -10.05 7.16
CA TYR A 27 -8.40 -9.19 6.68
C TYR A 27 -7.47 -9.96 5.72
N PHE A 28 -6.98 -11.15 6.12
CA PHE A 28 -6.13 -12.00 5.29
C PHE A 28 -6.86 -12.54 4.04
N SER A 29 -8.18 -12.70 4.11
CA SER A 29 -9.01 -13.09 2.96
C SER A 29 -9.51 -11.90 2.13
N GLY A 30 -9.12 -10.67 2.47
CA GLY A 30 -9.44 -9.46 1.72
C GLY A 30 -10.89 -8.96 1.84
N HIS A 31 -11.69 -9.51 2.74
CA HIS A 31 -13.09 -9.09 2.98
C HIS A 31 -13.21 -7.79 3.79
N ILE A 32 -12.25 -7.48 4.66
CA ILE A 32 -12.20 -6.20 5.39
C ILE A 32 -10.83 -5.55 5.27
N GLN A 33 -10.82 -4.22 5.12
CA GLN A 33 -9.61 -3.43 4.88
C GLN A 33 -9.53 -2.33 5.93
N PHE A 34 -8.62 -2.47 6.89
CA PHE A 34 -8.36 -1.45 7.91
C PHE A 34 -7.31 -0.42 7.46
N MET A 35 -6.63 -0.69 6.35
CA MET A 35 -5.52 0.13 5.92
C MET A 35 -6.01 1.38 5.19
N ASN A 36 -5.72 2.54 5.76
CA ASN A 36 -5.76 3.80 5.05
C ASN A 36 -4.40 4.01 4.36
N PRO A 37 -4.32 3.99 3.02
CA PRO A 37 -3.04 4.08 2.31
C PRO A 37 -2.28 5.35 2.65
N ALA A 38 -2.98 6.46 2.91
CA ALA A 38 -2.34 7.72 3.29
C ALA A 38 -1.63 7.64 4.65
N ASN A 39 -2.09 6.78 5.56
CA ASN A 39 -1.42 6.58 6.85
C ASN A 39 -0.25 5.61 6.70
N ALA A 40 -0.47 4.52 5.97
CA ALA A 40 0.56 3.52 5.67
C ALA A 40 1.79 4.17 5.01
N LEU A 41 1.58 4.96 3.96
CA LEU A 41 2.65 5.66 3.22
C LEU A 41 3.37 6.76 4.03
N ARG A 42 2.80 7.20 5.16
CA ARG A 42 3.46 8.16 6.08
C ARG A 42 4.22 7.47 7.22
N SER A 43 4.11 6.15 7.34
CA SER A 43 4.79 5.42 8.39
C SER A 43 6.30 5.53 8.26
N GLN A 44 6.99 5.59 9.41
CA GLN A 44 8.44 5.51 9.46
C GLN A 44 8.93 4.10 9.09
N ALA A 45 8.11 3.08 9.36
CA ALA A 45 8.41 1.71 9.02
C ALA A 45 8.27 1.49 7.51
N GLU A 46 9.34 1.03 6.89
CA GLU A 46 9.36 0.69 5.48
C GLU A 46 8.34 -0.41 5.11
N PRO A 47 8.15 -1.49 5.91
CA PRO A 47 7.13 -2.50 5.62
C PRO A 47 5.71 -1.92 5.47
N ASP A 48 5.33 -0.97 6.33
CA ASP A 48 4.00 -0.35 6.27
C ASP A 48 3.81 0.44 4.95
N ARG A 49 4.87 1.14 4.50
CA ARG A 49 4.83 1.88 3.23
C ARG A 49 4.74 0.92 2.04
N PHE A 50 5.45 -0.20 2.09
CA PHE A 50 5.34 -1.29 1.12
C PHE A 50 3.90 -1.81 1.04
N ASP A 51 3.32 -2.18 2.18
CA ASP A 51 1.94 -2.67 2.26
C ASP A 51 0.96 -1.64 1.70
N GLY A 52 1.17 -0.36 2.01
CA GLY A 52 0.40 0.75 1.47
C GLY A 52 0.40 0.80 -0.06
N LEU A 53 1.57 0.64 -0.69
CA LEU A 53 1.72 0.61 -2.15
C LEU A 53 1.11 -0.65 -2.76
N ILE A 54 1.40 -1.83 -2.21
CA ILE A 54 0.84 -3.12 -2.67
C ILE A 54 -0.69 -3.07 -2.63
N TYR A 55 -1.26 -2.53 -1.57
CA TYR A 55 -2.69 -2.37 -1.46
C TYR A 55 -3.26 -1.44 -2.53
N ILE A 56 -2.64 -0.29 -2.79
CA ILE A 56 -3.08 0.62 -3.85
C ILE A 56 -2.98 -0.10 -5.21
N ALA A 57 -1.88 -0.79 -5.48
CA ALA A 57 -1.66 -1.54 -6.72
C ALA A 57 -2.74 -2.62 -6.93
N ASN A 58 -3.09 -3.37 -5.88
CA ASN A 58 -4.13 -4.40 -5.92
C ASN A 58 -5.54 -3.86 -6.20
N LYS A 59 -5.76 -2.54 -6.11
CA LYS A 59 -7.02 -1.90 -6.53
C LYS A 59 -7.05 -1.59 -8.03
N GLY A 60 -5.94 -1.78 -8.75
CA GLY A 60 -5.83 -1.46 -10.17
C GLY A 60 -6.30 -0.03 -10.46
N THR A 61 -7.14 0.14 -11.47
CA THR A 61 -7.64 1.47 -11.85
C THR A 61 -8.48 2.17 -10.78
N GLU A 62 -9.13 1.45 -9.87
CA GLU A 62 -9.83 2.07 -8.72
C GLU A 62 -8.84 2.74 -7.74
N GLY A 63 -7.59 2.27 -7.73
CA GLY A 63 -6.50 2.82 -6.93
C GLY A 63 -6.08 4.23 -7.37
N ARG A 64 -6.51 4.69 -8.56
CA ARG A 64 -6.16 6.03 -9.09
C ARG A 64 -6.54 7.18 -8.17
N ARG A 65 -7.56 7.00 -7.31
CA ARG A 65 -7.90 8.01 -6.29
C ARG A 65 -6.76 8.32 -5.30
N TRP A 66 -5.76 7.46 -5.20
CA TRP A 66 -4.55 7.64 -4.39
C TRP A 66 -3.28 7.84 -5.21
N GLN A 67 -3.39 8.00 -6.54
CA GLN A 67 -2.24 8.13 -7.43
C GLN A 67 -1.30 9.28 -7.01
N TYR A 68 -1.87 10.38 -6.53
CA TYR A 68 -1.09 11.52 -6.01
C TYR A 68 -0.16 11.12 -4.84
N LEU A 69 -0.57 10.17 -3.99
CA LEU A 69 0.27 9.66 -2.91
C LEU A 69 1.42 8.83 -3.48
N VAL A 70 1.15 7.99 -4.48
CA VAL A 70 2.18 7.17 -5.15
C VAL A 70 3.23 8.06 -5.83
N ILE A 71 2.79 9.12 -6.50
CA ILE A 71 3.67 10.15 -7.10
C ILE A 71 4.54 10.83 -6.03
N GLN A 72 3.94 11.19 -4.89
CA GLN A 72 4.66 11.79 -3.78
C GLN A 72 5.70 10.82 -3.20
N THR A 73 5.35 9.55 -3.03
CA THR A 73 6.25 8.49 -2.55
C THR A 73 7.40 8.28 -3.53
N LEU A 74 7.14 8.13 -4.83
CA LEU A 74 8.18 8.04 -5.86
C LEU A 74 9.15 9.23 -5.84
N SER A 75 8.66 10.43 -5.53
CA SER A 75 9.48 11.64 -5.56
C SER A 75 10.35 11.84 -4.32
N ASN A 76 9.94 11.31 -3.17
CA ASN A 76 10.49 11.75 -1.87
C ASN A 76 10.85 10.61 -0.91
N ASP A 77 10.43 9.37 -1.14
CA ASP A 77 10.73 8.29 -0.20
C ASP A 77 12.25 8.04 -0.14
N PRO A 78 12.85 7.95 1.06
CA PRO A 78 14.29 7.69 1.16
C PRO A 78 14.68 6.30 0.66
N SER A 79 13.81 5.29 0.77
CA SER A 79 14.13 3.93 0.37
C SER A 79 14.03 3.77 -1.16
N PRO A 80 15.09 3.30 -1.85
CA PRO A 80 15.00 2.94 -3.27
C PRO A 80 13.93 1.88 -3.52
N ASP A 81 13.81 0.90 -2.64
CA ASP A 81 12.89 -0.23 -2.84
C ASP A 81 11.42 0.24 -2.78
N ILE A 82 11.13 1.21 -1.90
CA ILE A 82 9.83 1.88 -1.87
C ILE A 82 9.58 2.72 -3.13
N ARG A 83 10.59 3.46 -3.60
CA ARG A 83 10.45 4.24 -4.85
C ARG A 83 10.23 3.32 -6.05
N GLU A 84 10.94 2.20 -6.15
CA GLU A 84 10.70 1.18 -7.18
C GLU A 84 9.27 0.64 -7.11
N MET A 85 8.81 0.24 -5.91
CA MET A 85 7.45 -0.24 -5.73
C MET A 85 6.40 0.84 -6.09
N ALA A 86 6.70 2.12 -5.91
CA ALA A 86 5.84 3.19 -6.35
C ALA A 86 5.74 3.25 -7.89
N VAL A 87 6.83 3.01 -8.62
CA VAL A 87 6.80 2.87 -10.09
C VAL A 87 5.93 1.69 -10.52
N ILE A 88 6.10 0.52 -9.88
CA ILE A 88 5.27 -0.66 -10.14
C ILE A 88 3.79 -0.35 -9.86
N THR A 89 3.51 0.34 -8.76
CA THR A 89 2.15 0.76 -8.42
C THR A 89 1.55 1.67 -9.49
N LEU A 90 2.30 2.66 -9.99
CA LEU A 90 1.84 3.52 -11.09
C LEU A 90 1.53 2.73 -12.37
N ARG A 91 2.28 1.66 -12.65
CA ARG A 91 1.99 0.75 -13.78
C ARG A 91 0.59 0.15 -13.65
N GLU A 92 0.24 -0.36 -12.46
CA GLU A 92 -1.08 -0.96 -12.18
C GLU A 92 -2.22 0.05 -12.19
N LEU A 93 -1.98 1.28 -11.75
CA LEU A 93 -2.95 2.36 -11.85
C LEU A 93 -3.17 2.78 -13.31
N GLY A 94 -2.13 2.65 -14.15
CA GLY A 94 -2.16 2.94 -15.57
C GLY A 94 -1.77 4.38 -15.92
N LYS A 95 -1.59 4.61 -17.21
CA LYS A 95 -1.02 5.85 -17.77
C LYS A 95 -1.92 7.06 -17.57
N ASP A 96 -1.32 8.14 -17.08
CA ASP A 96 -1.88 9.49 -17.09
C ASP A 96 -0.78 10.56 -17.21
N ALA A 97 -1.18 11.80 -17.46
CA ALA A 97 -0.27 12.90 -17.72
C ALA A 97 0.61 13.28 -16.52
N GLU A 98 0.08 13.19 -15.30
CA GLU A 98 0.81 13.57 -14.08
C GLU A 98 1.87 12.53 -13.74
N SER A 99 1.54 11.24 -13.83
CA SER A 99 2.51 10.14 -13.64
C SER A 99 3.61 10.20 -14.69
N MET A 100 3.28 10.44 -15.96
CA MET A 100 4.29 10.62 -17.02
C MET A 100 5.25 11.79 -16.72
N LYS A 101 4.72 12.92 -16.25
CA LYS A 101 5.53 14.08 -15.86
C LYS A 101 6.43 13.77 -14.67
N CYS A 102 5.89 13.09 -13.64
CA CYS A 102 6.66 12.67 -12.48
C CYS A 102 7.78 11.71 -12.86
N LEU A 103 7.50 10.64 -13.62
CA LEU A 103 8.48 9.66 -14.07
C LEU A 103 9.65 10.31 -14.83
N ARG A 104 9.35 11.23 -15.76
CA ARG A 104 10.40 11.96 -16.50
C ARG A 104 11.26 12.84 -15.58
N LYS A 105 10.64 13.50 -14.60
CA LYS A 105 11.36 14.31 -13.62
C LYS A 105 12.25 13.43 -12.73
N CYS A 106 11.72 12.34 -12.18
CA CYS A 106 12.46 11.43 -11.32
C CYS A 106 13.61 10.76 -12.10
N LEU A 107 13.41 10.38 -13.36
CA LEU A 107 14.48 9.78 -14.19
C LEU A 107 15.72 10.69 -14.29
N ALA A 108 15.53 12.01 -14.34
CA ALA A 108 16.62 12.97 -14.46
C ALA A 108 17.45 13.12 -13.17
N THR A 109 16.86 12.83 -12.01
CA THR A 109 17.48 13.09 -10.69
C THR A 109 17.75 11.84 -9.86
N GLU A 110 17.10 10.72 -10.19
CA GLU A 110 17.28 9.45 -9.48
C GLU A 110 18.75 9.03 -9.54
N LYS A 111 19.24 8.42 -8.46
CA LYS A 111 20.61 7.93 -8.37
C LYS A 111 20.64 6.42 -8.47
N GLU A 112 19.63 5.77 -7.91
CA GLU A 112 19.56 4.35 -7.73
C GLU A 112 19.20 3.65 -9.04
N ALA A 113 20.06 2.71 -9.45
CA ALA A 113 19.96 2.05 -10.75
C ALA A 113 18.65 1.27 -10.89
N ILE A 114 18.23 0.58 -9.83
CA ILE A 114 17.00 -0.22 -9.81
C ILE A 114 15.77 0.63 -10.11
N VAL A 115 15.65 1.80 -9.47
CA VAL A 115 14.55 2.74 -9.68
C VAL A 115 14.63 3.36 -11.08
N LYS A 116 15.83 3.71 -11.56
CA LYS A 116 16.03 4.23 -12.93
C LYS A 116 15.53 3.27 -13.99
N GLU A 117 15.90 2.01 -13.91
CA GLU A 117 15.48 1.01 -14.90
C GLU A 117 13.96 0.78 -14.82
N ALA A 118 13.39 0.67 -13.62
CA ALA A 118 11.94 0.58 -13.46
C ALA A 118 11.20 1.77 -14.11
N ILE A 119 11.70 3.01 -13.93
CA ILE A 119 11.13 4.21 -14.55
C ILE A 119 11.25 4.15 -16.08
N LYS A 120 12.42 3.77 -16.62
CA LYS A 120 12.64 3.66 -18.08
C LYS A 120 11.70 2.64 -18.70
N ASP A 121 11.58 1.47 -18.08
CA ASP A 121 10.71 0.38 -18.55
C ASP A 121 9.26 0.83 -18.60
N LEU A 122 8.78 1.53 -17.55
CA LEU A 122 7.42 2.03 -17.54
C LEU A 122 7.20 3.13 -18.59
N LEU A 123 8.15 4.07 -18.73
CA LEU A 123 8.07 5.10 -19.76
C LEU A 123 8.10 4.52 -21.18
N TRP A 124 8.84 3.44 -21.39
CA TRP A 124 8.86 2.69 -22.66
C TRP A 124 7.52 2.00 -22.91
N GLN A 125 6.96 1.30 -21.91
CA GLN A 125 5.64 0.66 -22.01
C GLN A 125 4.53 1.68 -22.31
N TRP A 126 4.64 2.90 -21.80
CA TRP A 126 3.68 3.98 -22.01
C TRP A 126 3.97 4.86 -23.22
N GLN A 127 4.82 4.44 -24.15
CA GLN A 127 4.95 5.12 -25.44
C GLN A 127 3.62 5.09 -26.22
N PRO A 128 3.35 6.10 -27.08
CA PRO A 128 2.16 6.13 -27.93
C PRO A 128 2.08 4.95 -28.90
#